data_AF-A0A7S4I6L8-F1
#
_entry.id   AF-A0A7S4I6L8-F1
#
_cell.length_a   1.000
_cell.length_b   1.000
_cell.length_c   1.000
_cell.angle_alpha   90.00
_cell.angle_beta   90.00
_cell.angle_gamma   90.00
#
_symmetry.space_group_name_H-M   'P 1'
#
loop_
_entity.id
_entity.type
_entity.pdbx_description
1 polymer ?
#
loop_
_entity_poly.entity_id
_entity_poly.type
_entity_poly.pdbx_seq_one_letter_code
_entity_poly.pdbx_strand_id
1 'polypeptide(L)'
;SIVTVQDVGAPVASCQNVSATLGSAKTVSIVAADVDNGSFDSCSAVSLSLDITEFDCDDLGANTVVLTVTNDLGNSDQCLSTVTISESPNEVPVAVDDDTVTPEDTPVLISVLQNDRDDSCQGLVITSTTSPAKGTVSFSSTSILYTPESNDVGTYTFNYSVSDGSLTDNATVTVHVFSQNDALTAIDDHFSVAEDSDPTFDSNNRFNVTLNDFDPDDTDIETVAIRTQPSN
;
A
#
# COMPACT_ATOMS: atom_id res chain seq x y z
N SER A 1 37.57 44.19 -52.30
CA SER A 1 37.52 44.16 -50.83
C SER A 1 36.19 43.54 -50.47
N ILE A 2 36.17 42.36 -49.83
CA ILE A 2 34.95 41.75 -49.32
C ILE A 2 34.84 42.20 -47.86
N VAL A 3 33.79 42.93 -47.52
CA VAL A 3 33.45 43.24 -46.12
C VAL A 3 32.60 42.08 -45.63
N THR A 4 33.12 41.30 -44.70
CA THR A 4 32.34 40.33 -43.94
C THR A 4 31.86 41.02 -42.67
N VAL A 5 30.56 41.25 -42.56
CA VAL A 5 29.95 41.68 -41.28
C VAL A 5 29.86 40.43 -40.43
N GLN A 6 30.54 40.43 -39.28
CA GLN A 6 30.43 39.37 -38.29
C GLN A 6 29.54 39.90 -37.17
N ASP A 7 28.43 39.21 -36.92
CA ASP A 7 27.62 39.48 -35.75
C ASP A 7 28.37 39.03 -34.50
N VAL A 8 28.41 39.91 -33.51
CA VAL A 8 29.01 39.67 -32.20
C VAL A 8 27.99 39.92 -31.09
N GLY A 9 26.72 40.13 -31.46
CA GLY A 9 25.61 40.29 -30.53
C GLY A 9 25.20 38.94 -29.92
N ALA A 10 24.73 39.00 -28.68
CA ALA A 10 23.95 37.92 -28.11
C ALA A 10 22.58 37.84 -28.82
N PRO A 11 21.95 36.65 -28.90
CA PRO A 11 20.57 36.53 -29.35
C PRO A 11 19.63 37.33 -28.42
N VAL A 12 18.38 37.51 -28.83
CA VAL A 12 17.32 38.08 -28.00
C VAL A 12 16.37 36.96 -27.59
N ALA A 13 16.31 36.67 -26.29
CA ALA A 13 15.37 35.70 -25.74
C ALA A 13 13.99 36.32 -25.55
N SER A 14 12.96 35.66 -26.07
CA SER A 14 11.56 36.05 -25.91
C SER A 14 10.75 34.87 -25.40
N CYS A 15 10.11 35.03 -24.23
CA CYS A 15 9.36 33.98 -23.57
C CYS A 15 7.86 34.24 -23.61
N GLN A 16 7.08 33.16 -23.58
CA GLN A 16 5.67 33.15 -23.27
C GLN A 16 5.38 32.17 -22.13
N ASN A 17 4.33 32.45 -21.37
CA ASN A 17 3.84 31.53 -20.34
C ASN A 17 3.11 30.35 -20.97
N VAL A 18 3.19 29.19 -20.33
CA VAL A 18 2.57 27.95 -20.81
C VAL A 18 1.69 27.36 -19.71
N SER A 19 0.67 26.61 -20.10
CA SER A 19 -0.09 25.76 -19.20
C SER A 19 -0.03 24.32 -19.67
N ALA A 20 0.15 23.40 -18.73
CA ALA A 20 0.15 21.96 -19.01
C ALA A 20 -0.69 21.23 -17.96
N THR A 21 -1.17 20.05 -18.32
CA THR A 21 -1.99 19.21 -17.45
C THR A 21 -1.32 17.85 -17.28
N LEU A 22 -1.21 17.38 -16.04
CA LEU A 22 -0.69 16.06 -15.73
C LEU A 22 -1.57 14.98 -16.38
N GLY A 23 -0.93 13.99 -17.00
CA GLY A 23 -1.62 12.79 -17.50
C GLY A 23 -1.90 11.78 -16.38
N SER A 24 -2.48 10.63 -16.72
CA SER A 24 -2.72 9.52 -15.76
C SER A 24 -1.43 8.94 -15.15
N ALA A 25 -0.27 9.22 -15.76
CA ALA A 25 1.04 8.90 -15.20
C ALA A 25 1.50 9.90 -14.12
N LYS A 26 0.66 10.89 -13.75
CA LYS A 26 0.96 11.96 -12.78
C LYS A 26 2.19 12.79 -13.14
N THR A 27 2.49 12.86 -14.44
CA THR A 27 3.63 13.56 -15.01
C THR A 27 3.23 14.26 -16.31
N VAL A 28 3.96 15.32 -16.68
CA VAL A 28 3.86 16.00 -17.97
C VAL A 28 5.22 16.58 -18.36
N SER A 29 5.52 16.63 -19.66
CA SER A 29 6.73 17.24 -20.18
C SER A 29 6.42 18.41 -21.10
N ILE A 30 7.28 19.44 -21.08
CA ILE A 30 7.28 20.53 -22.05
C ILE A 30 8.60 20.55 -22.82
N VAL A 31 8.62 21.24 -23.96
CA VAL A 31 9.83 21.51 -24.72
C VAL A 31 10.13 23.01 -24.78
N ALA A 32 11.37 23.36 -25.09
CA ALA A 32 11.78 24.77 -25.19
C ALA A 32 10.98 25.57 -26.22
N ALA A 33 10.45 24.90 -27.25
CA ALA A 33 9.57 25.52 -28.24
C ALA A 33 8.20 25.93 -27.68
N ASP A 34 7.72 25.32 -26.58
CA ASP A 34 6.44 25.68 -25.98
C ASP A 34 6.52 27.06 -25.30
N VAL A 35 7.66 27.36 -24.67
CA VAL A 35 7.90 28.62 -23.95
C VAL A 35 8.49 29.73 -24.81
N ASP A 36 9.00 29.40 -26.01
CA ASP A 36 9.59 30.38 -26.91
C ASP A 36 8.51 31.23 -27.59
N ASN A 37 8.70 32.55 -27.57
CA ASN A 37 7.81 33.53 -28.18
C ASN A 37 8.49 34.25 -29.35
N GLY A 38 9.26 33.50 -30.14
CA GLY A 38 9.98 34.02 -31.30
C GLY A 38 11.33 34.65 -30.94
N SER A 39 12.11 33.97 -30.11
CA SER A 39 13.51 34.33 -29.87
C SER A 39 14.29 34.34 -31.20
N PHE A 40 15.21 35.29 -31.34
CA PHE A 40 15.92 35.46 -32.61
C PHE A 40 17.34 35.99 -32.41
N ASP A 41 18.19 35.72 -33.40
CA ASP A 41 19.47 36.41 -33.60
C ASP A 41 19.46 37.07 -34.98
N SER A 42 20.07 38.25 -35.10
CA SER A 42 19.95 39.06 -36.33
C SER A 42 20.69 38.45 -37.51
N CYS A 43 21.74 37.66 -37.25
CA CYS A 43 22.61 37.12 -38.30
C CYS A 43 22.89 35.61 -38.21
N SER A 44 22.46 34.92 -37.15
CA SER A 44 22.76 33.50 -36.92
C SER A 44 21.50 32.69 -36.58
N ALA A 45 21.60 31.37 -36.69
CA ALA A 45 20.57 30.51 -36.11
C ALA A 45 20.68 30.53 -34.57
N VAL A 46 19.56 30.23 -33.91
CA VAL A 46 19.49 30.07 -32.46
C VAL A 46 19.16 28.63 -32.09
N SER A 47 19.67 28.21 -30.95
CA SER A 47 19.33 26.96 -30.28
C SER A 47 18.65 27.29 -28.95
N LEU A 48 17.67 26.47 -28.57
CA LEU A 48 16.84 26.66 -27.39
C LEU A 48 17.11 25.56 -26.37
N SER A 49 17.21 25.92 -25.10
CA SER A 49 17.31 24.99 -23.98
C SER A 49 16.47 25.47 -22.80
N LEU A 50 15.78 24.53 -22.16
CA LEU A 50 15.09 24.74 -20.89
C LEU A 50 15.90 24.11 -19.75
N ASP A 51 15.82 24.71 -18.57
CA ASP A 51 16.40 24.17 -17.34
C ASP A 51 15.53 23.06 -16.71
N ILE A 52 14.20 23.13 -16.90
CA ILE A 52 13.21 22.16 -16.43
C ILE A 52 12.31 21.76 -17.60
N THR A 53 12.10 20.46 -17.79
CA THR A 53 11.30 19.91 -18.90
C THR A 53 10.29 18.86 -18.48
N GLU A 54 10.36 18.36 -17.25
CA GLU A 54 9.45 17.36 -16.68
C GLU A 54 8.85 17.93 -15.41
N PHE A 55 7.56 17.71 -15.22
CA PHE A 55 6.79 18.15 -14.07
C PHE A 55 5.92 17.01 -13.54
N ASP A 56 5.67 16.99 -12.25
CA ASP A 56 4.83 16.00 -11.58
C ASP A 56 3.86 16.63 -10.56
N CYS A 57 3.35 15.83 -9.63
CA CYS A 57 2.42 16.29 -8.60
C CYS A 57 3.00 17.30 -7.61
N ASP A 58 4.32 17.36 -7.46
CA ASP A 58 4.97 18.37 -6.60
C ASP A 58 4.99 19.75 -7.27
N ASP A 59 4.74 19.82 -8.58
CA ASP A 59 4.79 21.04 -9.38
C ASP A 59 3.42 21.66 -9.65
N LEU A 60 2.35 21.28 -8.95
CA LEU A 60 1.03 21.87 -9.16
C LEU A 60 1.04 23.40 -8.95
N GLY A 61 0.43 24.13 -9.88
CA GLY A 61 0.40 25.58 -9.87
C GLY A 61 1.51 26.20 -10.72
N ALA A 62 1.99 27.39 -10.32
CA ALA A 62 2.89 28.19 -11.13
C ALA A 62 4.36 27.88 -10.84
N ASN A 63 5.09 27.40 -11.85
CA ASN A 63 6.53 27.13 -11.82
C ASN A 63 7.27 28.12 -12.70
N THR A 64 8.45 28.55 -12.27
CA THR A 64 9.30 29.44 -13.09
C THR A 64 10.40 28.61 -13.75
N VAL A 65 10.50 28.72 -15.08
CA VAL A 65 11.55 28.08 -15.88
C VAL A 65 12.38 29.12 -16.61
N VAL A 66 13.61 28.77 -16.95
CA VAL A 66 14.56 29.61 -17.69
C VAL A 66 14.74 29.05 -19.09
N LEU A 67 14.32 29.82 -20.09
CA LEU A 67 14.70 29.58 -21.49
C LEU A 67 16.06 30.20 -21.74
N THR A 68 17.02 29.40 -22.17
CA THR A 68 18.33 29.84 -22.67
C THR A 68 18.36 29.74 -24.18
N VAL A 69 18.62 30.87 -24.82
CA VAL A 69 18.74 30.99 -26.28
C VAL A 69 20.21 31.21 -26.60
N THR A 70 20.81 30.34 -27.38
CA THR A 70 22.24 30.38 -27.72
C THR A 70 22.42 30.43 -29.23
N ASN A 71 23.20 31.39 -29.74
CA ASN A 71 23.54 31.46 -31.16
C ASN A 71 24.71 30.54 -31.53
N ASP A 72 24.99 30.40 -32.83
CA ASP A 72 26.06 29.52 -33.35
C ASP A 72 27.48 29.91 -32.89
N LEU A 73 27.65 31.12 -32.34
CA LEU A 73 28.90 31.63 -31.77
C LEU A 73 29.01 31.38 -30.25
N GLY A 74 28.01 30.73 -29.64
CA GLY A 74 27.97 30.41 -28.22
C GLY A 74 27.59 31.58 -27.32
N ASN A 75 27.10 32.68 -27.88
CA ASN A 75 26.57 33.80 -27.09
C ASN A 75 25.12 33.46 -26.71
N SER A 76 24.72 33.82 -25.50
CA SER A 76 23.40 33.45 -24.97
C SER A 76 22.67 34.61 -24.33
N ASP A 77 21.34 34.56 -24.42
CA ASP A 77 20.42 35.39 -23.65
C ASP A 77 19.37 34.49 -22.97
N GLN A 78 18.75 35.01 -21.92
CA GLN A 78 17.79 34.25 -21.11
C GLN A 78 16.52 35.05 -20.84
N CYS A 79 15.40 34.34 -20.81
CA CYS A 79 14.14 34.88 -20.32
C CYS A 79 13.45 33.90 -19.38
N LEU A 80 12.59 34.45 -18.52
CA LEU A 80 11.77 33.68 -17.59
C LEU A 80 10.40 33.42 -18.20
N SER A 81 9.91 32.19 -18.05
CA SER A 81 8.54 31.81 -18.36
C SER A 81 7.87 31.22 -17.11
N THR A 82 6.58 31.48 -16.94
CA THR A 82 5.76 30.77 -15.96
C THR A 82 5.05 29.60 -16.64
N VAL A 83 5.32 28.39 -16.15
CA VAL A 83 4.63 27.16 -16.54
C VAL A 83 3.61 26.85 -15.46
N THR A 84 2.32 26.93 -15.79
CA THR A 84 1.23 26.60 -14.87
C THR A 84 0.82 25.15 -15.06
N ILE A 85 1.09 24.31 -14.07
CA ILE A 85 0.70 22.90 -14.07
C ILE A 85 -0.65 22.75 -13.36
N SER A 86 -1.52 21.96 -13.99
CA SER A 86 -2.81 21.54 -13.45
C SER A 86 -2.90 20.02 -13.47
N GLU A 87 -3.78 19.45 -12.66
CA GLU A 87 -4.18 18.05 -12.80
C GLU A 87 -5.52 17.94 -13.52
N SER A 88 -5.85 16.72 -13.95
CA SER A 88 -7.18 16.43 -14.49
C SER A 88 -8.25 16.59 -13.40
N PRO A 89 -9.54 16.83 -13.76
CA PRO A 89 -10.60 16.91 -12.76
C PRO A 89 -10.61 15.68 -11.85
N ASN A 90 -10.75 15.89 -10.55
CA ASN A 90 -10.75 14.81 -9.58
C ASN A 90 -11.86 13.79 -9.88
N GLU A 91 -11.50 12.51 -9.96
CA GLU A 91 -12.44 11.41 -10.16
C GLU A 91 -12.59 10.60 -8.88
N VAL A 92 -13.64 9.78 -8.81
CA VAL A 92 -13.83 8.90 -7.64
C VAL A 92 -12.68 7.88 -7.63
N PRO A 93 -12.05 7.60 -6.48
CA PRO A 93 -11.10 6.49 -6.36
C PRO A 93 -11.71 5.18 -6.86
N VAL A 94 -10.85 4.26 -7.31
CA VAL A 94 -11.25 2.90 -7.67
C VAL A 94 -10.75 1.96 -6.59
N ALA A 95 -11.64 1.56 -5.69
CA ALA A 95 -11.35 0.56 -4.69
C ALA A 95 -11.53 -0.86 -5.26
N VAL A 96 -10.63 -1.78 -4.93
CA VAL A 96 -10.67 -3.15 -5.46
C VAL A 96 -10.73 -4.14 -4.30
N ASP A 97 -11.69 -5.06 -4.36
CA ASP A 97 -11.86 -6.11 -3.34
C ASP A 97 -10.55 -6.87 -3.06
N ASP A 98 -10.34 -7.20 -1.79
CA ASP A 98 -9.15 -7.86 -1.28
C ASP A 98 -9.47 -9.25 -0.74
N ASP A 99 -8.48 -10.13 -0.80
CA ASP A 99 -8.57 -11.48 -0.24
C ASP A 99 -7.28 -11.85 0.50
N THR A 100 -7.42 -12.56 1.61
CA THR A 100 -6.28 -13.02 2.42
C THR A 100 -6.60 -14.28 3.21
N VAL A 101 -5.55 -14.94 3.69
CA VAL A 101 -5.62 -16.12 4.55
C VAL A 101 -4.87 -15.88 5.84
N THR A 102 -5.34 -16.46 6.94
CA THR A 102 -4.61 -16.47 8.20
C THR A 102 -4.96 -17.74 8.99
N PRO A 103 -4.04 -18.30 9.79
CA PRO A 103 -4.42 -19.27 10.80
C PRO A 103 -5.42 -18.65 11.79
N GLU A 104 -6.22 -19.49 12.44
CA GLU A 104 -6.92 -19.07 13.65
C GLU A 104 -5.94 -18.55 14.71
N ASP A 105 -6.45 -17.73 15.64
CA ASP A 105 -5.69 -17.08 16.70
C ASP A 105 -4.52 -16.19 16.25
N THR A 106 -4.35 -16.00 14.94
CA THR A 106 -3.26 -15.23 14.34
C THR A 106 -3.80 -13.97 13.66
N PRO A 107 -3.53 -12.78 14.21
CA PRO A 107 -3.87 -11.53 13.54
C PRO A 107 -3.12 -11.36 12.21
N VAL A 108 -3.80 -10.76 11.23
CA VAL A 108 -3.23 -10.48 9.90
C VAL A 108 -3.33 -9.00 9.56
N LEU A 109 -2.21 -8.43 9.10
CA LEU A 109 -2.14 -7.07 8.57
C LEU A 109 -2.36 -7.10 7.05
N ILE A 110 -3.33 -6.33 6.57
CA ILE A 110 -3.83 -6.34 5.19
C ILE A 110 -3.53 -4.98 4.55
N SER A 111 -2.82 -5.00 3.42
CA SER A 111 -2.45 -3.82 2.63
C SER A 111 -3.47 -3.54 1.53
N VAL A 112 -4.69 -3.17 1.93
CA VAL A 112 -5.83 -2.97 1.01
C VAL A 112 -5.60 -1.91 -0.06
N LEU A 113 -4.74 -0.91 0.18
CA LEU A 113 -4.48 0.14 -0.83
C LEU A 113 -3.59 -0.31 -2.00
N GLN A 114 -3.08 -1.54 -2.01
CA GLN A 114 -2.08 -1.98 -3.00
C GLN A 114 -2.68 -2.16 -4.41
N ASN A 115 -3.93 -2.61 -4.48
CA ASN A 115 -4.70 -2.83 -5.71
C ASN A 115 -5.62 -1.63 -6.05
N ASP A 116 -5.89 -0.74 -5.09
CA ASP A 116 -6.65 0.49 -5.29
C ASP A 116 -5.92 1.50 -6.18
N ARG A 117 -6.69 2.32 -6.91
CA ARG A 117 -6.14 3.35 -7.81
C ARG A 117 -6.88 4.66 -7.70
N ASP A 118 -6.13 5.74 -7.89
CA ASP A 118 -6.65 7.07 -8.10
C ASP A 118 -5.65 7.86 -8.95
N ASP A 119 -6.21 8.67 -9.86
CA ASP A 119 -5.46 9.44 -10.85
C ASP A 119 -5.13 10.86 -10.34
N SER A 120 -5.68 11.28 -9.20
CA SER A 120 -5.35 12.57 -8.59
C SER A 120 -3.94 12.61 -8.01
N CYS A 121 -3.43 13.81 -7.76
CA CYS A 121 -2.18 14.01 -7.03
C CYS A 121 -2.29 13.79 -5.52
N GLN A 122 -3.48 13.48 -5.01
CA GLN A 122 -3.67 13.13 -3.61
C GLN A 122 -3.46 11.62 -3.38
N GLY A 123 -2.94 11.29 -2.21
CA GLY A 123 -2.77 9.90 -1.80
C GLY A 123 -4.09 9.31 -1.30
N LEU A 124 -4.26 8.01 -1.50
CA LEU A 124 -5.39 7.27 -0.95
C LEU A 124 -5.21 7.00 0.54
N VAL A 125 -6.29 7.18 1.29
CA VAL A 125 -6.36 6.85 2.72
C VAL A 125 -7.62 6.08 3.07
N ILE A 126 -7.49 5.13 4.00
CA ILE A 126 -8.62 4.42 4.58
C ILE A 126 -9.34 5.35 5.56
N THR A 127 -10.66 5.50 5.41
CA THR A 127 -11.46 6.41 6.25
C THR A 127 -12.38 5.68 7.22
N SER A 128 -12.83 4.47 6.87
CA SER A 128 -13.70 3.67 7.74
C SER A 128 -13.68 2.19 7.37
N THR A 129 -14.09 1.36 8.33
CA THR A 129 -14.31 -0.08 8.16
C THR A 129 -15.62 -0.49 8.83
N THR A 130 -16.24 -1.56 8.35
CA THR A 130 -17.34 -2.23 9.07
C THR A 130 -16.81 -3.38 9.93
N SER A 131 -17.61 -3.83 10.89
CA SER A 131 -17.30 -5.05 11.63
C SER A 131 -17.70 -6.30 10.83
N PRO A 132 -16.84 -7.35 10.80
CA PRO A 132 -17.22 -8.66 10.28
C PRO A 132 -18.18 -9.39 11.24
N ALA A 133 -18.68 -10.55 10.83
CA ALA A 133 -19.55 -11.39 11.67
C ALA A 133 -18.82 -11.95 12.90
N LYS A 134 -17.53 -12.24 12.78
CA LYS A 134 -16.65 -12.74 13.85
C LYS A 134 -15.24 -12.16 13.73
N GLY A 135 -14.56 -12.07 14.87
CA GLY A 135 -13.29 -11.37 15.01
C GLY A 135 -13.45 -9.85 15.12
N THR A 136 -12.33 -9.13 15.06
CA THR A 136 -12.29 -7.67 15.17
C THR A 136 -11.45 -7.03 14.08
N VAL A 137 -11.78 -5.80 13.72
CA VAL A 137 -11.06 -5.00 12.74
C VAL A 137 -10.63 -3.69 13.39
N SER A 138 -9.38 -3.31 13.15
CA SER A 138 -8.86 -1.96 13.39
C SER A 138 -8.09 -1.50 12.15
N PHE A 139 -8.02 -0.20 11.89
CA PHE A 139 -7.35 0.33 10.71
C PHE A 139 -6.48 1.54 11.03
N SER A 140 -5.45 1.73 10.21
CA SER A 140 -4.70 2.97 10.07
C SER A 140 -5.10 3.63 8.74
N SER A 141 -4.48 4.75 8.38
CA SER A 141 -4.72 5.36 7.07
C SER A 141 -4.30 4.49 5.87
N THR A 142 -3.51 3.43 6.07
CA THR A 142 -2.89 2.66 4.97
C THR A 142 -3.07 1.14 5.06
N SER A 143 -3.49 0.62 6.21
CA SER A 143 -3.57 -0.82 6.44
C SER A 143 -4.70 -1.18 7.40
N ILE A 144 -5.21 -2.39 7.27
CA ILE A 144 -6.22 -2.96 8.16
C ILE A 144 -5.62 -4.13 8.93
N LEU A 145 -5.82 -4.18 10.24
CA LEU A 145 -5.50 -5.33 11.09
C LEU A 145 -6.80 -6.07 11.40
N TYR A 146 -6.89 -7.31 10.93
CA TYR A 146 -7.95 -8.25 11.32
C TYR A 146 -7.41 -9.23 12.35
N THR A 147 -8.15 -9.40 13.44
CA THR A 147 -7.88 -10.39 14.48
C THR A 147 -9.03 -11.40 14.50
N PRO A 148 -8.78 -12.67 14.15
CA PRO A 148 -9.78 -13.73 14.26
C PRO A 148 -10.36 -13.85 15.68
N GLU A 149 -11.57 -14.41 15.79
CA GLU A 149 -12.05 -14.94 17.07
C GLU A 149 -11.26 -16.21 17.40
N SER A 150 -11.07 -16.51 18.69
CA SER A 150 -10.22 -17.62 19.12
C SER A 150 -10.84 -18.97 18.77
N ASN A 151 -10.04 -19.90 18.26
CA ASN A 151 -10.42 -21.26 17.83
C ASN A 151 -11.56 -21.27 16.79
N ASP A 152 -11.61 -20.25 15.92
CA ASP A 152 -12.70 -20.08 14.98
C ASP A 152 -12.22 -20.08 13.52
N VAL A 153 -12.61 -21.13 12.80
CA VAL A 153 -12.29 -21.36 11.39
C VAL A 153 -13.47 -20.94 10.53
N GLY A 154 -13.20 -20.26 9.42
CA GLY A 154 -14.27 -19.81 8.54
C GLY A 154 -13.82 -18.82 7.47
N THR A 155 -14.80 -18.18 6.86
CA THR A 155 -14.58 -17.08 5.91
C THR A 155 -15.38 -15.88 6.35
N TYR A 156 -14.70 -14.76 6.53
CA TYR A 156 -15.26 -13.53 7.09
C TYR A 156 -15.04 -12.38 6.14
N THR A 157 -16.06 -11.53 6.02
CA THR A 157 -16.04 -10.37 5.14
C THR A 157 -16.34 -9.10 5.91
N PHE A 158 -15.68 -8.01 5.53
CA PHE A 158 -16.00 -6.66 5.98
C PHE A 158 -15.69 -5.67 4.86
N ASN A 159 -16.34 -4.50 4.91
CA ASN A 159 -16.11 -3.44 3.92
C ASN A 159 -15.15 -2.40 4.48
N TYR A 160 -14.41 -1.74 3.60
CA TYR A 160 -13.65 -0.53 3.90
C TYR A 160 -14.00 0.58 2.90
N SER A 161 -13.75 1.82 3.32
CA SER A 161 -13.88 3.00 2.47
C SER A 161 -12.52 3.67 2.29
N VAL A 162 -12.17 3.97 1.05
CA VAL A 162 -10.96 4.69 0.66
C VAL A 162 -11.32 6.09 0.17
N SER A 163 -10.45 7.07 0.41
CA SER A 163 -10.62 8.46 -0.03
C SER A 163 -9.33 9.06 -0.56
N ASP A 164 -9.45 9.91 -1.56
CA ASP A 164 -8.41 10.83 -2.05
C ASP A 164 -8.43 12.19 -1.29
N GLY A 165 -9.22 12.30 -0.22
CA GLY A 165 -9.43 13.54 0.53
C GLY A 165 -10.67 14.36 0.10
N SER A 166 -11.28 14.03 -1.05
CA SER A 166 -12.46 14.72 -1.60
C SER A 166 -13.61 13.76 -1.93
N LEU A 167 -13.30 12.67 -2.62
CA LEU A 167 -14.22 11.62 -3.04
C LEU A 167 -13.87 10.32 -2.33
N THR A 168 -14.80 9.37 -2.37
CA THR A 168 -14.70 8.10 -1.66
C THR A 168 -15.23 6.96 -2.49
N ASP A 169 -14.62 5.78 -2.37
CA ASP A 169 -15.14 4.51 -2.87
C ASP A 169 -15.09 3.43 -1.77
N ASN A 170 -15.77 2.31 -1.98
CA ASN A 170 -15.79 1.19 -1.03
C ASN A 170 -15.42 -0.12 -1.71
N ALA A 171 -14.71 -0.98 -0.98
CA ALA A 171 -14.42 -2.35 -1.38
C ALA A 171 -14.59 -3.31 -0.20
N THR A 172 -14.57 -4.60 -0.51
CA THR A 172 -14.76 -5.70 0.44
C THR A 172 -13.44 -6.42 0.67
N VAL A 173 -13.12 -6.71 1.92
CA VAL A 173 -12.05 -7.65 2.28
C VAL A 173 -12.68 -8.99 2.63
N THR A 174 -12.16 -10.07 2.04
CA THR A 174 -12.45 -11.46 2.41
C THR A 174 -11.25 -12.04 3.16
N VAL A 175 -11.51 -12.67 4.31
CA VAL A 175 -10.49 -13.32 5.14
C VAL A 175 -10.87 -14.79 5.31
N HIS A 176 -9.99 -15.68 4.89
CA HIS A 176 -10.10 -17.11 5.09
C HIS A 176 -9.27 -17.54 6.31
N VAL A 177 -9.95 -17.90 7.40
CA VAL A 177 -9.31 -18.41 8.62
C VAL A 177 -9.28 -19.93 8.54
N PHE A 178 -8.08 -20.52 8.66
CA PHE A 178 -7.88 -21.97 8.62
C PHE A 178 -7.38 -22.51 9.96
N SER A 179 -7.72 -23.78 10.25
CA SER A 179 -7.32 -24.43 11.50
C SER A 179 -5.80 -24.49 11.66
N GLN A 180 -5.32 -24.26 12.87
CA GLN A 180 -3.94 -24.48 13.27
C GLN A 180 -3.92 -25.17 14.63
N ASN A 181 -3.40 -26.41 14.65
CA ASN A 181 -3.31 -27.23 15.84
C ASN A 181 -2.81 -26.47 17.07
N ASP A 182 -3.70 -26.31 18.03
CA ASP A 182 -3.44 -25.77 19.35
C ASP A 182 -2.76 -26.77 20.27
N ALA A 183 -2.26 -26.28 21.41
CA ALA A 183 -1.75 -27.15 22.45
C ALA A 183 -2.90 -27.69 23.31
N LEU A 184 -2.89 -29.00 23.57
CA LEU A 184 -3.79 -29.60 24.55
C LEU A 184 -3.70 -28.91 25.92
N THR A 185 -4.85 -28.70 26.55
CA THR A 185 -4.97 -28.27 27.94
C THR A 185 -5.23 -29.48 28.82
N ALA A 186 -4.21 -29.91 29.56
CA ALA A 186 -4.33 -31.02 30.50
C ALA A 186 -5.11 -30.60 31.76
N ILE A 187 -6.04 -31.43 32.22
CA ILE A 187 -6.76 -31.23 33.48
C ILE A 187 -6.30 -32.27 34.50
N ASP A 188 -5.88 -31.80 35.68
CA ASP A 188 -5.41 -32.67 36.75
C ASP A 188 -6.40 -33.78 37.09
N ASP A 189 -5.96 -35.03 36.94
CA ASP A 189 -6.71 -36.19 37.38
C ASP A 189 -6.45 -36.54 38.84
N HIS A 190 -7.49 -37.03 39.49
CA HIS A 190 -7.37 -37.60 40.82
C HIS A 190 -8.05 -38.96 40.90
N PHE A 191 -7.25 -40.00 41.12
CA PHE A 191 -7.72 -41.36 41.35
C PHE A 191 -7.43 -41.79 42.79
N SER A 192 -8.41 -42.42 43.44
CA SER A 192 -8.20 -43.15 44.68
C SER A 192 -8.46 -44.63 44.45
N VAL A 193 -7.59 -45.47 44.97
CA VAL A 193 -7.74 -46.93 44.95
C VAL A 193 -7.64 -47.45 46.37
N ALA A 194 -8.39 -48.52 46.67
CA ALA A 194 -8.21 -49.23 47.93
C ALA A 194 -6.81 -49.85 47.96
N GLU A 195 -6.21 -49.90 49.15
CA GLU A 195 -5.04 -50.74 49.36
C GLU A 195 -5.35 -52.18 48.92
N ASP A 196 -4.37 -52.84 48.30
CA ASP A 196 -4.47 -54.20 47.79
C ASP A 196 -5.60 -54.46 46.77
N SER A 197 -6.09 -53.41 46.09
CA SER A 197 -7.03 -53.57 44.98
C SER A 197 -6.36 -54.25 43.78
N ASP A 198 -7.06 -55.25 43.23
CA ASP A 198 -6.69 -55.94 42.00
C ASP A 198 -6.64 -54.91 40.84
N PRO A 199 -5.52 -54.76 40.13
CA PRO A 199 -5.31 -53.67 39.17
C PRO A 199 -6.14 -53.79 37.89
N THR A 200 -7.17 -54.65 37.83
CA THR A 200 -8.04 -54.84 36.65
C THR A 200 -8.93 -53.62 36.37
N PHE A 201 -8.25 -52.56 35.94
CA PHE A 201 -8.74 -51.30 35.40
C PHE A 201 -8.79 -51.45 33.89
N ASP A 202 -9.99 -51.43 33.32
CA ASP A 202 -10.29 -51.63 31.89
C ASP A 202 -9.58 -52.85 31.22
N SER A 203 -9.76 -53.02 29.91
CA SER A 203 -9.14 -54.14 29.17
C SER A 203 -7.62 -54.02 28.99
N ASN A 204 -6.99 -52.95 29.49
CA ASN A 204 -5.59 -52.56 29.27
C ASN A 204 -4.83 -52.05 30.52
N ASN A 205 -5.40 -52.09 31.74
CA ASN A 205 -4.70 -51.81 33.01
C ASN A 205 -4.15 -50.38 33.13
N ARG A 206 -4.88 -49.34 32.67
CA ARG A 206 -4.45 -47.94 32.73
C ARG A 206 -5.54 -47.02 33.34
N PHE A 207 -5.13 -46.02 34.11
CA PHE A 207 -6.00 -44.87 34.40
C PHE A 207 -6.13 -44.05 33.12
N ASN A 208 -7.36 -43.80 32.66
CA ASN A 208 -7.54 -42.86 31.57
C ASN A 208 -7.44 -41.44 32.15
N VAL A 209 -6.34 -40.78 31.84
CA VAL A 209 -5.96 -39.42 32.27
C VAL A 209 -6.26 -38.37 31.19
N THR A 210 -7.02 -38.75 30.16
CA THR A 210 -7.24 -37.89 29.00
C THR A 210 -8.72 -37.57 28.79
N LEU A 211 -9.63 -38.15 29.60
CA LEU A 211 -11.08 -37.95 29.47
C LEU A 211 -11.54 -36.52 29.75
N ASN A 212 -10.75 -35.76 30.50
CA ASN A 212 -11.01 -34.39 30.92
C ASN A 212 -10.04 -33.39 30.29
N ASP A 213 -9.10 -33.83 29.45
CA ASP A 213 -8.23 -32.93 28.70
C ASP A 213 -9.03 -32.26 27.55
N PHE A 214 -8.57 -31.10 27.08
CA PHE A 214 -9.24 -30.34 26.02
C PHE A 214 -8.24 -29.85 24.96
N ASP A 215 -8.48 -30.23 23.71
CA ASP A 215 -7.84 -29.71 22.51
C ASP A 215 -8.93 -29.02 21.66
N PRO A 216 -8.84 -27.70 21.39
CA PRO A 216 -9.79 -26.99 20.54
C PRO A 216 -9.94 -27.56 19.12
N ASP A 217 -8.89 -28.17 18.57
CA ASP A 217 -8.83 -28.71 17.20
C ASP A 217 -9.12 -30.22 17.12
N ASP A 218 -9.01 -30.95 18.23
CA ASP A 218 -9.14 -32.42 18.33
C ASP A 218 -8.25 -33.16 17.31
N THR A 219 -7.06 -32.60 17.01
CA THR A 219 -6.10 -33.22 16.07
C THR A 219 -4.88 -33.85 16.73
N ASP A 220 -4.65 -33.60 18.03
CA ASP A 220 -3.57 -34.23 18.77
C ASP A 220 -3.95 -35.62 19.33
N ILE A 221 -3.07 -36.61 19.11
CA ILE A 221 -3.19 -37.91 19.79
C ILE A 221 -2.78 -37.71 21.25
N GLU A 222 -3.74 -37.77 22.17
CA GLU A 222 -3.49 -37.78 23.61
C GLU A 222 -2.72 -39.06 24.00
N THR A 223 -1.39 -38.96 24.11
CA THR A 223 -0.56 -40.10 24.53
C THR A 223 -0.44 -40.18 26.05
N VAL A 224 -1.02 -41.22 26.63
CA VAL A 224 -0.91 -41.56 28.06
C VAL A 224 0.52 -41.97 28.44
N ALA A 225 1.09 -41.36 29.48
CA ALA A 225 2.30 -41.83 30.16
C ALA A 225 2.06 -42.00 31.68
N ILE A 226 1.67 -43.20 32.14
CA ILE A 226 1.54 -43.46 33.59
C ILE A 226 2.83 -44.08 34.12
N ARG A 227 3.41 -43.41 35.12
CA ARG A 227 4.49 -43.92 35.98
C ARG A 227 3.93 -44.91 37.01
N THR A 228 4.77 -45.88 37.36
CA THR A 228 4.55 -46.95 38.34
C THR A 228 3.87 -46.48 39.64
N GLN A 229 3.11 -47.37 40.29
CA GLN A 229 2.51 -47.13 41.61
C GLN A 229 3.48 -46.43 42.59
N PRO A 230 3.00 -45.49 43.41
CA PRO A 230 3.80 -44.94 44.50
C PRO A 230 4.16 -46.06 45.48
N SER A 231 5.42 -46.12 45.88
CA SER A 231 5.87 -47.04 46.94
C SER A 231 5.33 -46.58 48.29
N ASN A 232 4.74 -47.51 49.04
CA ASN A 232 4.43 -47.35 50.46
C ASN A 232 5.66 -46.93 51.28
#